data_AF-A0A536LTN5-F1
#
_entry.id   AF-A0A536LTN5-F1
#
_cell.length_a   1.000
_cell.length_b   1.000
_cell.length_c   1.000
_cell.angle_alpha   90.00
_cell.angle_beta   90.00
_cell.angle_gamma   90.00
#
_symmetry.space_group_name_H-M   'P 1'
#
loop_
_entity.id
_entity.type
_entity.pdbx_description
1 polymer ?
#
loop_
_entity_poly.entity_id
_entity_poly.type
_entity_poly.pdbx_seq_one_letter_code
_entity_poly.pdbx_strand_id
1 'polypeptide(L)'
;MSGAVGAKPLIGLGCLGLIAAASLGFFLLKGGSDEEAPVVQATPSATFAPTAPPAVEQLGESYRMIIDKIGLDAPVVRYGLDENRIPIVPTGADAAQVVAWYDFSVKPGGGGNAVFAGH
;
A
#
# COMPACT_ATOMS: atom_id res chain seq x y z
N MET A 1 -72.77 -27.37 -36.40
CA MET A 1 -73.19 -26.32 -35.44
C MET A 1 -71.91 -25.74 -34.86
N SER A 2 -71.53 -24.47 -34.95
CA SER A 2 -72.13 -23.17 -35.31
C SER A 2 -71.16 -22.46 -36.29
N GLY A 3 -71.54 -21.62 -37.26
CA GLY A 3 -72.31 -20.36 -37.17
C GLY A 3 -71.42 -19.26 -36.57
N ALA A 4 -71.24 -18.04 -37.08
CA ALA A 4 -71.68 -17.29 -38.27
C ALA A 4 -70.69 -16.09 -38.42
N VAL A 5 -70.13 -15.81 -39.59
CA VAL A 5 -70.44 -14.67 -40.50
C VAL A 5 -70.88 -13.33 -39.86
N GLY A 6 -70.15 -12.26 -40.19
CA GLY A 6 -70.62 -10.86 -40.23
C GLY A 6 -69.74 -9.89 -39.43
N ALA A 7 -69.38 -8.67 -39.85
CA ALA A 7 -69.59 -7.90 -41.08
C ALA A 7 -68.59 -6.71 -41.08
N LYS A 8 -68.42 -6.10 -42.26
CA LYS A 8 -67.55 -4.96 -42.65
C LYS A 8 -67.92 -3.60 -41.97
N PRO A 9 -67.41 -2.44 -42.43
CA PRO A 9 -66.09 -1.80 -42.26
C PRO A 9 -66.27 -0.39 -41.62
N LEU A 10 -65.22 0.40 -41.33
CA LEU A 10 -65.25 1.88 -41.44
C LEU A 10 -63.84 2.47 -41.19
N ILE A 11 -63.07 2.64 -42.26
CA ILE A 11 -61.81 3.39 -42.28
C ILE A 11 -62.15 4.80 -42.77
N GLY A 12 -62.10 5.80 -41.89
CA GLY A 12 -62.42 7.17 -42.29
C GLY A 12 -61.97 8.30 -41.36
N LEU A 13 -61.49 8.03 -40.15
CA LEU A 13 -61.22 9.08 -39.16
C LEU A 13 -59.81 9.05 -38.54
N GLY A 14 -58.88 8.26 -39.09
CA GLY A 14 -57.54 8.08 -38.51
C GLY A 14 -56.46 9.05 -39.01
N CYS A 15 -56.61 9.62 -40.20
CA CYS A 15 -55.48 10.32 -40.86
C CYS A 15 -55.32 11.80 -40.45
N LEU A 16 -56.36 12.49 -39.96
CA LEU A 16 -56.22 13.89 -39.55
C LEU A 16 -55.62 14.07 -38.14
N GLY A 17 -55.83 13.10 -37.24
CA GLY A 17 -55.26 13.15 -35.87
C GLY A 17 -53.75 12.93 -35.82
N LEU A 18 -53.20 12.19 -36.78
CA LEU A 18 -51.76 11.90 -36.85
C LEU A 18 -50.92 13.11 -37.26
N ILE A 19 -51.46 14.03 -38.06
CA ILE A 19 -50.71 15.22 -38.53
C ILE A 19 -50.62 16.29 -37.43
N ALA A 20 -51.66 16.46 -36.60
CA ALA A 20 -51.63 17.39 -35.46
C ALA A 20 -50.73 16.90 -34.31
N ALA A 21 -50.64 15.58 -34.09
CA ALA A 21 -49.71 15.01 -33.12
C ALA A 21 -48.24 15.13 -33.55
N ALA A 22 -47.96 15.07 -34.85
CA ALA A 22 -46.61 15.17 -35.39
C ALA A 22 -46.00 16.58 -35.27
N SER A 23 -46.80 17.64 -35.41
CA SER A 23 -46.32 19.03 -35.29
C SER A 23 -46.07 19.45 -33.84
N LEU A 24 -46.88 19.00 -32.88
CA LEU A 24 -46.65 19.21 -31.46
C LEU A 24 -45.43 18.43 -30.96
N GLY A 25 -45.23 17.20 -31.47
CA GLY A 25 -44.03 16.41 -31.18
C GLY A 25 -42.74 17.04 -31.71
N PHE A 26 -42.75 17.61 -32.91
CA PHE A 26 -41.58 18.28 -33.49
C PHE A 26 -41.20 19.57 -32.74
N PHE A 27 -42.18 20.31 -32.21
CA PHE A 27 -41.93 21.54 -31.43
C PHE A 27 -41.46 21.26 -30.00
N LEU A 28 -41.88 20.14 -29.38
CA LEU A 28 -41.38 19.71 -28.06
C LEU A 28 -39.97 19.08 -28.12
N LEU A 29 -39.58 18.50 -29.26
CA LEU A 29 -38.25 17.90 -29.43
C LEU A 29 -37.16 18.93 -29.80
N LYS A 30 -37.55 20.14 -30.23
CA LYS A 30 -36.63 21.22 -30.67
C LYS A 30 -36.28 22.23 -29.59
N GLY A 31 -36.52 21.90 -28.31
CA GLY A 31 -36.30 22.76 -27.15
C GLY A 31 -35.22 22.21 -26.23
N GLY A 32 -33.98 22.13 -26.71
CA GLY A 32 -32.81 21.89 -25.89
C GLY A 32 -31.71 22.81 -26.39
N SER A 33 -31.66 24.03 -25.87
CA SER A 33 -30.48 24.88 -26.03
C SER A 33 -29.30 24.11 -25.45
N ASP A 34 -28.24 23.93 -26.25
CA ASP A 34 -26.95 23.43 -25.77
C ASP A 34 -26.37 24.48 -24.81
N GLU A 35 -26.88 24.51 -23.57
CA GLU A 35 -26.22 25.18 -22.47
C GLU A 35 -25.07 24.25 -22.08
N GLU A 36 -23.91 24.52 -22.70
CA GLU A 36 -22.64 23.87 -22.39
C GLU A 36 -22.38 24.04 -20.90
N ALA A 37 -22.69 23.00 -20.12
CA ALA A 37 -22.35 22.95 -18.71
C ALA A 37 -20.83 23.13 -18.59
N PRO A 38 -20.32 24.04 -17.75
CA PRO A 38 -18.89 24.20 -17.57
C PRO A 38 -18.32 22.87 -17.10
N VAL A 39 -17.43 22.29 -17.90
CA VAL A 39 -16.71 21.07 -17.53
C VAL A 39 -15.81 21.45 -16.35
N VAL A 40 -16.24 21.14 -15.13
CA VAL A 40 -15.41 21.33 -13.93
C VAL A 40 -14.30 20.29 -14.00
N GLN A 41 -13.14 20.72 -14.50
CA GLN A 41 -11.93 19.88 -14.49
C GLN A 41 -11.51 19.68 -13.03
N ALA A 42 -11.64 18.47 -12.51
CA ALA A 42 -11.17 18.14 -11.18
C ALA A 42 -9.64 18.30 -11.13
N THR A 43 -9.16 19.14 -10.22
CA THR A 43 -7.73 19.27 -9.94
C THR A 43 -7.24 17.97 -9.30
N PRO A 44 -6.14 17.36 -9.77
CA PRO A 44 -5.61 16.16 -9.14
C PRO A 44 -5.21 16.48 -7.70
N SER A 45 -5.78 15.72 -6.76
CA SER A 45 -5.40 15.78 -5.36
C SER A 45 -3.98 15.24 -5.20
N ALA A 46 -3.13 15.97 -4.48
CA ALA A 46 -1.76 15.54 -4.21
C ALA A 46 -1.78 14.22 -3.44
N THR A 47 -1.17 13.18 -4.02
CA THR A 47 -0.93 11.92 -3.30
C THR A 47 0.20 12.16 -2.31
N PHE A 48 -0.05 11.93 -1.02
CA PHE A 48 1.00 11.96 -0.02
C PHE A 48 2.05 10.90 -0.36
N ALA A 49 3.31 11.33 -0.50
CA ALA A 49 4.42 10.40 -0.63
C ALA A 49 4.56 9.61 0.69
N PRO A 50 4.87 8.31 0.63
CA PRO A 50 5.17 7.54 1.83
C PRO A 50 6.34 8.21 2.58
N THR A 51 6.15 8.47 3.87
CA THR A 51 7.23 8.92 4.75
C THR A 51 8.34 7.86 4.75
N ALA A 52 9.56 8.27 4.40
CA ALA A 52 10.71 7.36 4.46
C ALA A 52 10.85 6.82 5.89
N PRO A 53 11.19 5.53 6.07
CA PRO A 53 11.54 5.00 7.37
C PRO A 53 12.63 5.87 8.02
N PRO A 54 12.62 6.05 9.35
CA PRO A 54 13.69 6.76 10.02
C PRO A 54 15.03 6.18 9.60
N ALA A 55 15.98 7.05 9.26
CA ALA A 55 17.33 6.62 8.93
C ALA A 55 17.91 5.91 10.15
N VAL A 56 18.13 4.60 10.03
CA VAL A 56 18.88 3.84 11.03
C VAL A 56 20.33 4.28 10.86
N GLU A 57 20.88 4.95 11.87
CA GLU A 57 22.31 5.28 11.86
C GLU A 57 23.09 3.96 11.74
N GLN A 58 23.83 3.84 10.64
CA GLN A 58 24.56 2.62 10.36
C GLN A 58 25.76 2.60 11.31
N LEU A 59 25.71 1.72 12.31
CA LEU A 59 26.84 1.52 13.20
C LEU A 59 28.09 1.18 12.37
N GLY A 60 29.22 1.79 12.71
CA GLY A 60 30.49 1.62 12.02
C GLY A 60 31.09 0.21 12.13
N GLU A 61 32.38 0.08 11.83
CA GLU A 61 33.10 -1.20 11.83
C GLU A 61 33.55 -1.65 13.23
N SER A 62 33.64 -0.71 14.20
CA SER A 62 34.03 -0.96 15.58
C SER A 62 32.88 -0.65 16.52
N TYR A 63 32.60 -1.57 17.45
CA TYR A 63 31.50 -1.43 18.41
C TYR A 63 32.00 -1.41 19.85
N ARG A 64 31.25 -0.71 20.69
CA ARG A 64 31.43 -0.66 22.14
C ARG A 64 30.09 -0.93 22.81
N MET A 65 30.08 -1.75 23.85
CA MET A 65 28.90 -2.01 24.66
C MET A 65 28.99 -1.17 25.93
N ILE A 66 28.05 -0.22 26.05
CA ILE A 66 27.92 0.66 27.20
C ILE A 66 26.62 0.31 27.92
N ILE A 67 26.71 -0.07 29.20
CA ILE A 67 25.56 -0.30 30.07
C ILE A 67 25.81 0.44 31.39
N ASP A 68 25.46 1.73 31.42
CA ASP A 68 25.76 2.66 32.52
C ASP A 68 25.32 2.15 33.89
N LYS A 69 24.16 1.50 33.95
CA LYS A 69 23.58 0.99 35.20
C LYS A 69 24.47 -0.03 35.91
N ILE A 70 25.27 -0.76 35.15
CA ILE A 70 26.21 -1.77 35.69
C ILE A 70 27.67 -1.35 35.49
N GLY A 71 27.92 -0.12 35.02
CA GLY A 71 29.27 0.39 34.74
C GLY A 71 30.00 -0.38 33.64
N LEU A 72 29.29 -1.05 32.72
CA LEU A 72 29.92 -1.75 31.61
C LEU A 72 30.30 -0.73 30.54
N ASP A 73 31.58 -0.71 30.18
CA ASP A 73 32.09 0.01 29.01
C ASP A 73 33.21 -0.83 28.36
N ALA A 74 32.82 -1.72 27.45
CA ALA A 74 33.69 -2.75 26.90
C ALA A 74 33.70 -2.75 25.36
N PRO A 75 34.85 -2.98 24.71
CA PRO A 75 34.90 -3.23 23.29
C PRO A 75 34.14 -4.52 22.93
N VAL A 76 33.49 -4.50 21.77
CA VAL A 76 32.89 -5.69 21.18
C VAL A 76 33.86 -6.29 20.17
N VAL A 77 34.13 -7.59 20.31
CA VAL A 77 35.04 -8.35 19.44
C VAL A 77 34.25 -9.43 18.72
N ARG A 78 34.59 -9.70 17.46
CA ARG A 78 33.92 -10.74 16.67
C ARG A 78 34.41 -12.13 17.09
N TYR A 79 33.46 -13.02 17.36
CA TYR A 79 33.67 -14.44 17.62
C TYR A 79 32.76 -15.28 16.72
N GLY A 80 33.09 -16.55 16.56
CA GLY A 80 32.32 -17.49 15.73
C GLY A 80 32.09 -18.81 16.44
N LEU A 81 31.96 -19.87 15.64
CA LEU A 81 31.87 -21.24 16.11
C LEU A 81 33.21 -21.95 15.93
N ASP A 82 33.49 -22.94 16.77
CA ASP A 82 34.59 -23.87 16.58
C ASP A 82 34.24 -24.97 15.55
N GLU A 83 35.17 -25.92 15.35
CA GLU A 83 35.02 -27.06 14.42
C GLU A 83 33.82 -27.96 14.76
N ASN A 84 33.36 -27.96 16.02
CA ASN A 84 32.23 -28.75 16.50
C ASN A 84 30.91 -27.97 16.50
N ARG A 85 30.90 -26.75 15.95
CA ARG A 85 29.78 -25.80 15.98
C ARG A 85 29.42 -25.31 17.37
N ILE A 86 30.39 -25.23 18.27
CA ILE A 86 30.24 -24.66 19.62
C ILE A 86 30.65 -23.18 19.60
N PRO A 87 29.85 -22.27 20.18
CA PRO A 87 30.23 -20.86 20.29
C PRO A 87 31.55 -20.66 21.05
N ILE A 88 32.49 -19.98 20.40
CA ILE A 88 33.77 -19.61 21.01
C ILE A 88 33.53 -18.38 21.90
N VAL A 89 33.90 -18.49 23.17
CA VAL A 89 33.82 -17.39 24.13
C VAL A 89 35.20 -16.78 24.38
N PRO A 90 35.28 -15.49 24.77
CA PRO A 90 36.53 -14.91 25.24
C PRO A 90 37.12 -15.72 26.39
N THR A 91 38.40 -16.04 26.28
CA THR A 91 39.16 -16.77 27.32
C THR A 91 40.47 -16.04 27.59
N GLY A 92 41.01 -16.16 28.81
CA GLY A 92 42.22 -15.46 29.23
C GLY A 92 41.97 -14.40 30.30
N ALA A 93 43.03 -13.67 30.67
CA ALA A 93 42.97 -12.67 31.74
C ALA A 93 42.14 -11.43 31.38
N ASP A 94 41.98 -11.16 30.09
CA ASP A 94 41.24 -10.04 29.50
C ASP A 94 39.80 -10.41 29.12
N ALA A 95 39.38 -11.67 29.30
CA ALA A 95 38.05 -12.16 28.91
C ALA A 95 36.90 -11.36 29.53
N ALA A 96 37.05 -10.87 30.77
CA ALA A 96 36.06 -10.06 31.46
C ALA A 96 35.96 -8.60 30.92
N GLN A 97 36.89 -8.17 30.08
CA GLN A 97 36.97 -6.80 29.56
C GLN A 97 36.41 -6.67 28.14
N VAL A 98 35.97 -7.78 27.54
CA VAL A 98 35.50 -7.79 26.15
C VAL A 98 34.10 -8.40 26.07
N VAL A 99 33.32 -7.94 25.12
CA VAL A 99 32.04 -8.54 24.76
C VAL A 99 32.20 -9.25 23.42
N ALA A 100 31.87 -10.53 23.36
CA ALA A 100 31.81 -11.24 22.10
C ALA A 100 30.54 -10.88 21.34
N TRP A 101 30.66 -10.60 20.05
CA TRP A 101 29.56 -10.66 19.09
C TRP A 101 29.75 -11.87 18.18
N TYR A 102 28.71 -12.68 18.03
CA TYR A 102 28.76 -13.87 17.19
C TYR A 102 28.46 -13.57 15.72
N ASP A 103 29.39 -13.91 14.84
CA ASP A 103 29.29 -13.64 13.39
C ASP A 103 28.26 -14.49 12.64
N PHE A 104 27.75 -15.56 13.27
CA PHE A 104 26.58 -16.30 12.81
C PHE A 104 25.24 -15.58 13.12
N SER A 105 25.28 -14.46 13.85
CA SER A 105 24.14 -13.57 14.09
C SER A 105 24.21 -12.31 13.23
N VAL A 106 23.14 -11.51 13.22
CA VAL A 106 23.11 -10.28 12.39
C VAL A 106 24.14 -9.27 12.89
N LYS A 107 24.83 -8.57 11.96
CA LYS A 107 25.74 -7.45 12.27
C LYS A 107 25.00 -6.40 13.11
N PRO A 108 25.58 -5.89 14.21
CA PRO A 108 24.94 -4.82 14.98
C PRO A 108 24.59 -3.64 14.07
N GLY A 109 23.32 -3.21 14.11
CA GLY A 109 22.78 -2.19 13.20
C GLY A 109 22.20 -2.71 11.87
N GLY A 110 22.28 -4.01 11.60
CA GLY A 110 21.83 -4.63 10.34
C GLY A 110 20.33 -4.94 10.22
N GLY A 111 19.50 -4.49 11.16
CA GLY A 111 18.05 -4.70 11.10
C GLY A 111 17.55 -6.10 11.48
N GLY A 112 18.32 -6.85 12.28
CA GLY A 112 17.94 -8.16 12.81
C GLY A 112 18.57 -8.45 14.17
N ASN A 113 18.59 -9.73 14.58
CA ASN A 113 19.08 -10.11 15.91
C ASN A 113 20.60 -10.29 15.96
N ALA A 114 21.29 -9.44 16.72
CA ALA A 114 22.70 -9.57 17.05
C ALA A 114 22.85 -10.26 18.41
N VAL A 115 23.62 -11.33 18.49
CA VAL A 115 23.83 -12.11 19.72
C VAL A 115 25.19 -11.79 20.32
N PHE A 116 25.19 -11.47 21.60
CA PHE A 116 26.39 -11.13 22.36
C PHE A 116 26.62 -12.11 23.51
N ALA A 117 27.88 -12.30 23.90
CA ALA A 117 28.28 -13.04 25.09
C ALA A 117 29.35 -12.27 25.87
N GLY A 118 29.31 -12.37 27.20
CA GLY A 118 30.30 -11.82 28.12
C GLY A 118 30.52 -12.82 29.26
N HIS A 119 31.62 -12.63 29.99
CA HIS A 119 32.04 -13.52 31.07
C HIS A 119 31.41 -13.16 32.42
#